data_AF-A0A921Z611-F1
#
_entry.id   AF-A0A921Z611-F1
#
_cell.length_a   1.000
_cell.length_b   1.000
_cell.length_c   1.000
_cell.angle_alpha   90.00
_cell.angle_beta   90.00
_cell.angle_gamma   90.00
#
_symmetry.space_group_name_H-M   'P 1'
#
loop_
_entity.id
_entity.type
_entity.pdbx_description
1 polymer ?
#
loop_
_entity_poly.entity_id
_entity_poly.type
_entity_poly.pdbx_seq_one_letter_code
_entity_poly.pdbx_strand_id
1 'polypeptide(L)'
;MPKRIPFHVVYATSEDNSYPACELNAQGPAARGWRSEGPPPHELLLRLACVTSVHKLQLLAHHQLIPACVEVLVSGGLVSEGAATPCGATYTSVGRVTLAKPAPQARTRELRSAALPEPTVARFVKLRLSGPHPPAKENDQV
;
A
#
# COMPACT_ATOMS: atom_id res chain seq x y z
N MET A 1 15.34 11.01 -12.18
CA MET A 1 14.96 10.95 -10.75
C MET A 1 13.59 10.32 -10.62
N PRO A 2 13.39 9.36 -9.70
CA PRO A 2 12.06 8.85 -9.38
C PRO A 2 11.19 10.01 -8.89
N LYS A 3 10.02 10.22 -9.50
CA LYS A 3 9.05 11.22 -9.05
C LYS A 3 7.94 10.52 -8.28
N ARG A 4 7.56 11.12 -7.15
CA ARG A 4 6.37 10.67 -6.40
C ARG A 4 5.14 10.86 -7.27
N ILE A 5 4.32 9.83 -7.37
CA ILE A 5 3.05 9.88 -8.12
C ILE A 5 1.96 10.39 -7.17
N PRO A 6 1.31 11.53 -7.44
CA PRO A 6 0.20 11.99 -6.63
C PRO A 6 -1.00 11.03 -6.77
N PHE A 7 -1.73 10.82 -5.68
CA PHE A 7 -2.91 9.94 -5.66
C PHE A 7 -3.95 10.40 -4.64
N HIS A 8 -5.14 9.84 -4.74
CA HIS A 8 -6.19 9.90 -3.72
C HIS A 8 -6.62 8.49 -3.33
N VAL A 9 -6.82 8.26 -2.04
CA VAL A 9 -7.53 7.08 -1.55
C VAL A 9 -9.00 7.21 -1.92
N VAL A 10 -9.54 6.17 -2.56
CA VAL A 10 -10.95 6.13 -2.97
C VAL A 10 -11.73 5.00 -2.31
N TYR A 11 -11.04 4.02 -1.71
CA TYR A 11 -11.66 2.95 -0.94
C TYR A 11 -10.65 2.31 0.03
N ALA A 12 -11.16 1.85 1.17
CA ALA A 12 -10.48 0.96 2.11
C ALA A 12 -11.49 -0.09 2.58
N THR A 13 -11.05 -1.33 2.80
CA THR A 13 -11.94 -2.39 3.34
C THR A 13 -12.46 -2.09 4.74
N SER A 14 -11.64 -1.42 5.55
CA SER A 14 -11.97 -1.03 6.92
C SER A 14 -11.05 0.10 7.35
N GLU A 15 -11.46 0.82 8.39
CA GLU A 15 -10.67 1.88 8.98
C GLU A 15 -10.99 2.04 10.45
N ASP A 16 -9.97 2.38 11.23
CA ASP A 16 -10.11 2.82 12.60
C ASP A 16 -10.55 4.28 12.63
N ASN A 17 -11.54 4.60 13.47
CA ASN A 17 -12.07 5.97 13.60
C ASN A 17 -10.98 7.02 13.92
N SER A 18 -9.90 6.63 14.59
CA SER A 18 -8.77 7.52 14.91
C SER A 18 -7.74 7.63 13.78
N TYR A 19 -7.79 6.72 12.80
CA TYR A 19 -6.85 6.62 11.68
C TYR A 19 -7.60 6.31 10.36
N PRO A 20 -8.48 7.22 9.90
CA PRO A 20 -9.29 7.01 8.71
C PRO A 20 -8.43 7.01 7.44
N ALA A 21 -8.88 6.32 6.40
CA ALA A 21 -8.13 6.13 5.16
C ALA A 21 -7.86 7.45 4.42
N CYS A 22 -8.73 8.45 4.60
CA CYS A 22 -8.60 9.77 4.00
C CYS A 22 -7.34 10.53 4.47
N GLU A 23 -6.79 10.21 5.64
CA GLU A 23 -5.55 10.81 6.16
C GLU A 23 -4.32 10.44 5.29
N LEU A 24 -4.37 9.35 4.51
CA LEU A 24 -3.29 9.02 3.56
C LEU A 24 -3.20 10.00 2.37
N ASN A 25 -4.24 10.79 2.13
CA ASN A 25 -4.22 11.87 1.15
C ASN A 25 -3.32 13.03 1.61
N ALA A 26 -3.17 13.22 2.93
CA ALA A 26 -2.18 14.10 3.52
C ALA A 26 -0.82 13.38 3.49
N GLN A 27 0.02 13.78 2.55
CA GLN A 27 1.21 13.03 2.14
C GLN A 27 2.50 13.55 2.83
N GLY A 28 2.40 13.99 4.10
CA GLY A 28 3.48 14.66 4.85
C GLY A 28 3.81 14.06 6.23
N PRO A 29 4.83 14.57 6.94
CA PRO A 29 5.33 13.98 8.20
C PRO A 29 4.30 13.98 9.34
N ALA A 30 3.38 14.94 9.35
CA ALA A 30 2.33 15.08 10.35
C ALA A 30 1.09 14.21 10.05
N ALA A 31 1.07 13.49 8.93
CA ALA A 31 -0.08 12.69 8.54
C ALA A 31 -0.30 11.54 9.53
N ARG A 32 -1.52 11.47 10.09
CA ARG A 32 -1.88 10.39 11.02
C ARG A 32 -1.83 9.03 10.34
N GLY A 33 -2.05 8.97 9.03
CA GLY A 33 -2.07 7.74 8.27
C GLY A 33 -3.34 6.94 8.54
N TRP A 34 -3.31 5.67 8.16
CA TRP A 34 -4.46 4.79 8.20
C TRP A 34 -4.15 3.53 9.01
N ARG A 35 -5.18 3.01 9.69
CA ARG A 35 -5.16 1.70 10.35
C ARG A 35 -6.42 0.95 9.97
N SER A 36 -6.27 -0.28 9.49
CA SER A 36 -7.38 -1.18 9.24
C SER A 36 -7.94 -1.75 10.55
N GLU A 37 -9.21 -2.12 10.54
CA GLU A 37 -9.86 -2.91 11.59
C GLU A 37 -10.15 -4.33 11.10
N GLY A 38 -10.15 -5.30 12.01
CA GLY A 38 -10.46 -6.71 11.74
C GLY A 38 -9.26 -7.52 11.21
N PRO A 39 -9.51 -8.79 10.82
CA PRO A 39 -8.46 -9.67 10.31
C PRO A 39 -8.06 -9.35 8.86
N PRO A 40 -6.79 -9.54 8.47
CA PRO A 40 -6.32 -9.38 7.10
C PRO A 40 -6.87 -10.48 6.16
N PRO A 41 -6.82 -10.29 4.84
CA PRO A 41 -6.18 -9.18 4.12
C PRO A 41 -7.02 -7.91 4.10
N HIS A 42 -6.35 -6.76 4.09
CA HIS A 42 -6.99 -5.45 3.93
C HIS A 42 -6.69 -4.88 2.56
N GLU A 43 -7.66 -4.21 1.95
CA GLU A 43 -7.51 -3.56 0.66
C GLU A 43 -7.52 -2.04 0.80
N LEU A 44 -6.60 -1.39 0.10
CA LEU A 44 -6.62 0.05 -0.17
C LEU A 44 -6.68 0.27 -1.67
N LEU A 45 -7.56 1.14 -2.12
CA LEU A 45 -7.64 1.54 -3.51
C LEU A 45 -7.22 2.99 -3.69
N LEU A 46 -6.23 3.19 -4.55
CA LEU A 46 -5.66 4.48 -4.88
C LEU A 46 -6.03 4.85 -6.31
N ARG A 47 -6.52 6.07 -6.50
CA ARG A 47 -6.67 6.70 -7.81
C ARG A 47 -5.49 7.65 -8.00
N LEU A 48 -4.65 7.41 -9.01
CA LEU A 48 -3.52 8.29 -9.33
C LEU A 48 -4.01 9.68 -9.79
N ALA A 49 -3.15 10.68 -9.95
CA ALA A 49 -3.60 11.94 -10.55
C ALA A 49 -3.86 11.80 -12.05
N CYS A 50 -2.98 11.08 -12.74
CA CYS A 50 -3.05 10.77 -14.16
C CYS A 50 -2.69 9.30 -14.43
N VAL A 51 -2.98 8.82 -15.63
CA VAL A 51 -2.46 7.52 -16.10
C VAL A 51 -0.94 7.64 -16.20
N THR A 52 -0.21 6.81 -15.48
CA THR A 52 1.26 6.87 -15.43
C THR A 52 1.87 5.52 -15.12
N SER A 53 3.18 5.39 -15.31
CA SER A 53 3.92 4.16 -15.04
C SER A 53 4.37 4.09 -13.57
N VAL A 54 3.92 3.07 -12.87
CA VAL A 54 4.26 2.76 -11.48
C VAL A 54 5.45 1.82 -11.46
N HIS A 55 6.49 2.17 -10.70
CA HIS A 55 7.75 1.41 -10.68
C HIS A 55 8.11 0.86 -9.29
N LYS A 56 7.62 1.53 -8.24
CA LYS A 56 8.06 1.29 -6.87
C LYS A 56 6.93 1.62 -5.90
N LEU A 57 6.71 0.74 -4.94
CA LEU A 57 5.90 0.98 -3.76
C LEU A 57 6.79 1.49 -2.63
N GLN A 58 6.36 2.57 -1.97
CA GLN A 58 6.97 3.03 -0.73
C GLN A 58 5.89 3.19 0.34
N LEU A 59 6.09 2.55 1.48
CA LEU A 59 5.15 2.52 2.60
C LEU A 59 5.84 3.06 3.85
N LEU A 60 5.31 4.14 4.42
CA LEU A 60 5.73 4.64 5.73
C LEU A 60 4.78 4.03 6.78
N ALA A 61 5.24 2.98 7.47
CA ALA A 61 4.41 2.22 8.40
C ALA A 61 4.97 2.28 9.82
N HIS A 62 4.08 2.30 10.82
CA HIS A 62 4.49 2.12 12.21
C HIS A 62 5.18 0.76 12.37
N HIS A 63 6.29 0.68 13.13
CA HIS A 63 7.12 -0.53 13.24
C HIS A 63 6.32 -1.81 13.61
N GLN A 64 5.27 -1.71 14.41
CA GLN A 64 4.42 -2.86 14.78
C GLN A 64 3.35 -3.23 13.75
N LEU A 65 3.13 -2.39 12.75
CA LEU A 65 2.05 -2.51 11.75
C LEU A 65 2.58 -2.65 10.33
N ILE A 66 3.86 -2.98 10.16
CA ILE A 66 4.44 -3.23 8.83
C ILE A 66 3.86 -4.55 8.29
N PRO A 67 3.09 -4.52 7.18
CA PRO A 67 2.54 -5.73 6.59
C PRO A 67 3.67 -6.59 6.02
N ALA A 68 3.61 -7.90 6.26
CA ALA A 68 4.66 -8.81 5.79
C ALA A 68 4.75 -8.89 4.26
N CYS A 69 3.60 -8.76 3.59
CA CYS A 69 3.46 -8.84 2.15
C CYS A 69 2.37 -7.88 1.66
N VAL A 70 2.60 -7.27 0.51
CA VAL A 70 1.61 -6.45 -0.20
C VAL A 70 1.50 -7.00 -1.61
N GLU A 71 0.30 -7.43 -1.99
CA GLU A 71 -0.04 -7.70 -3.38
C GLU A 71 -0.48 -6.39 -4.05
N VAL A 72 0.12 -6.10 -5.21
CA VAL A 72 -0.16 -4.90 -5.98
C VAL A 72 -0.97 -5.30 -7.20
N LEU A 73 -2.16 -4.73 -7.33
CA LEU A 73 -3.02 -4.89 -8.50
C LEU A 73 -3.26 -3.53 -9.14
N VAL A 74 -3.47 -3.51 -10.45
CA VAL A 74 -3.66 -2.26 -11.21
C VAL A 74 -4.84 -2.33 -12.15
N SER A 75 -5.36 -1.16 -12.52
CA SER A 75 -6.39 -1.00 -13.55
C SER A 75 -6.32 0.38 -14.21
N GLY A 76 -7.03 0.56 -15.33
CA GLY A 76 -7.11 1.83 -16.06
C GLY A 76 -5.80 2.22 -16.75
N GLY A 77 -5.00 1.23 -17.19
CA GLY A 77 -3.85 1.47 -18.07
C GLY A 77 -4.26 1.88 -19.48
N LEU A 78 -3.29 1.94 -20.42
CA LEU A 78 -3.51 2.38 -21.80
C LEU A 78 -4.52 1.53 -22.58
N VAL A 79 -4.72 0.27 -22.18
CA VAL A 79 -5.55 -0.73 -22.88
C VAL A 79 -6.81 -1.10 -22.06
N SER A 80 -7.18 -0.29 -21.06
CA SER A 80 -8.28 -0.66 -20.17
C SER A 80 -9.65 -0.46 -20.81
N GLU A 81 -10.15 -1.51 -21.44
CA GLU A 81 -11.58 -1.74 -21.70
C GLU A 81 -12.28 -1.94 -20.35
N GLY A 82 -13.25 -1.09 -20.02
CA GLY A 82 -14.14 -1.31 -18.87
C GLY A 82 -13.87 -0.43 -17.64
N ALA A 83 -14.81 0.49 -17.46
CA ALA A 83 -15.12 1.32 -16.28
C ALA A 83 -14.31 2.61 -16.07
N ALA A 84 -14.99 3.74 -16.27
CA ALA A 84 -14.60 5.08 -15.84
C ALA A 84 -14.50 5.22 -14.30
N THR A 85 -15.02 4.24 -13.55
CA THR A 85 -15.18 4.27 -12.09
C THR A 85 -14.40 3.14 -11.40
N PRO A 86 -13.73 3.40 -10.27
CA PRO A 86 -12.90 2.43 -9.56
C PRO A 86 -13.62 1.14 -9.15
N CYS A 87 -14.91 1.20 -8.85
CA CYS A 87 -15.70 0.08 -8.31
C CYS A 87 -16.03 -1.00 -9.37
N GLY A 88 -16.06 -0.61 -10.65
CA GLY A 88 -16.41 -1.50 -11.76
C GLY A 88 -15.23 -1.95 -12.60
N ALA A 89 -14.01 -1.58 -12.21
CA ALA A 89 -12.81 -1.84 -12.97
C ALA A 89 -12.25 -3.24 -12.67
N THR A 90 -11.75 -3.92 -13.69
CA THR A 90 -11.02 -5.19 -13.53
C THR A 90 -9.60 -4.88 -13.08
N TYR A 91 -9.16 -5.50 -11.99
CA TYR A 91 -7.81 -5.34 -11.44
C TYR A 91 -6.93 -6.56 -11.76
N THR A 92 -5.80 -6.32 -12.41
CA THR A 92 -4.82 -7.36 -12.72
C THR A 92 -3.69 -7.33 -11.70
N SER A 93 -3.33 -8.49 -11.16
CA SER A 93 -2.20 -8.60 -10.23
C SER A 93 -0.88 -8.37 -10.97
N VAL A 94 -0.10 -7.40 -10.50
CA VAL A 94 1.25 -7.11 -10.98
C VAL A 94 2.28 -7.97 -10.25
N GLY A 95 1.97 -8.32 -9.00
CA GLY A 95 2.82 -9.19 -8.19
C GLY A 95 2.73 -8.89 -6.71
N ARG A 96 3.49 -9.66 -5.94
CA ARG A 96 3.62 -9.51 -4.48
C ARG A 96 5.00 -8.99 -4.13
N VAL A 97 5.02 -8.05 -3.20
CA VAL A 97 6.24 -7.51 -2.61
C VAL A 97 6.25 -7.81 -1.12
N THR A 98 7.30 -8.49 -0.67
CA THR A 98 7.56 -8.70 0.76
C THR A 98 8.24 -7.47 1.33
N LEU A 99 7.81 -7.04 2.52
CA LEU A 99 8.48 -5.96 3.24
C LEU A 99 9.42 -6.54 4.28
N ALA A 100 10.50 -5.82 4.56
CA ALA A 100 11.42 -6.20 5.62
C ALA A 100 10.76 -6.06 7.00
N LYS A 101 11.07 -7.00 7.90
CA LYS A 101 10.70 -6.93 9.31
C LYS A 101 11.16 -5.58 9.92
N PRO A 102 10.44 -5.04 10.91
CA PRO A 102 10.90 -3.87 11.65
C PRO A 102 12.30 -4.08 12.24
N ALA A 103 13.10 -3.01 12.32
CA ALA A 103 14.37 -3.09 13.03
C ALA A 103 14.11 -3.36 14.53
N PRO A 104 14.93 -4.17 15.23
CA PRO A 104 14.69 -4.53 16.64
C PRO A 104 14.52 -3.32 17.58
N GLN A 105 15.22 -2.23 17.29
CA GLN A 105 15.22 -0.97 18.02
C GLN A 105 14.23 0.07 17.47
N ALA A 106 13.44 -0.27 16.45
CA ALA A 106 12.47 0.65 15.88
C ALA A 106 11.38 0.99 16.92
N ARG A 107 11.12 2.29 17.07
CA ARG A 107 10.06 2.83 17.95
C ARG A 107 9.09 3.73 17.21
N THR A 108 9.37 4.04 15.95
CA THR A 108 8.64 5.02 15.14
C THR A 108 8.20 4.39 13.82
N ARG A 109 7.83 5.21 12.84
CA ARG A 109 7.51 4.74 11.49
C ARG A 109 8.79 4.47 10.71
N GLU A 110 8.78 3.41 9.92
CA GLU A 110 9.87 3.05 9.02
C GLU A 110 9.40 3.13 7.57
N LEU A 111 10.24 3.69 6.70
CA LEU A 111 9.99 3.71 5.27
C LEU A 111 10.42 2.38 4.67
N ARG A 112 9.47 1.60 4.18
CA ARG A 112 9.70 0.37 3.42
C ARG A 112 9.51 0.64 1.94
N SER A 113 10.44 0.14 1.13
CA SER A 113 10.41 0.34 -0.32
C SER A 113 10.56 -1.00 -1.02
N ALA A 114 9.78 -1.23 -2.05
CA ALA A 114 9.89 -2.41 -2.91
C ALA A 114 9.66 -2.01 -4.36
N ALA A 115 10.55 -2.47 -5.25
CA ALA A 115 10.34 -2.32 -6.69
C ALA A 115 9.20 -3.26 -7.13
N LEU A 116 8.39 -2.83 -8.09
CA LEU A 116 7.50 -3.74 -8.78
C LEU A 116 8.33 -4.66 -9.70
N PRO A 117 7.86 -5.89 -9.98
CA PRO A 117 8.56 -6.82 -10.89
C PRO A 117 8.85 -6.19 -12.25
N GLU A 118 7.90 -5.40 -12.76
CA GLU A 118 8.06 -4.60 -13.98
C GLU A 118 7.34 -3.24 -13.83
N PRO A 119 7.78 -2.19 -14.56
CA PRO A 119 7.05 -0.94 -14.61
C PRO A 119 5.67 -1.12 -15.24
N THR A 120 4.61 -0.68 -14.57
CA THR A 120 3.23 -0.92 -15.03
C THR A 120 2.43 0.38 -15.17
N VAL A 121 1.81 0.59 -16.34
CA VAL A 121 0.97 1.77 -16.59
C VAL A 121 -0.43 1.58 -16.01
N ALA A 122 -0.87 2.51 -15.15
CA ALA A 122 -2.14 2.39 -14.44
C ALA A 122 -2.82 3.74 -14.18
N ARG A 123 -4.14 3.73 -13.98
CA ARG A 123 -4.94 4.83 -13.40
C ARG A 123 -5.28 4.56 -11.94
N PHE A 124 -5.45 3.29 -11.60
CA PHE A 124 -5.83 2.81 -10.27
C PHE A 124 -4.83 1.78 -9.78
N VAL A 125 -4.49 1.85 -8.50
CA VAL A 125 -3.61 0.88 -7.82
C VAL A 125 -4.37 0.36 -6.61
N LYS A 126 -4.63 -0.94 -6.57
CA LYS A 126 -5.16 -1.64 -5.40
C LYS A 126 -4.01 -2.31 -4.67
N LEU A 127 -3.89 -2.02 -3.38
CA LEU A 127 -2.95 -2.67 -2.47
C LEU A 127 -3.74 -3.66 -1.63
N ARG A 128 -3.38 -4.94 -1.69
CA ARG A 128 -3.93 -5.96 -0.80
C ARG A 128 -2.85 -6.36 0.20
N LEU A 129 -3.00 -5.85 1.42
CA LEU A 129 -2.03 -5.93 2.50
C LEU A 129 -2.29 -7.20 3.32
N SER A 130 -1.25 -7.98 3.57
CA SER A 130 -1.29 -9.03 4.58
C SER A 130 -1.36 -8.42 5.99
N GLY A 131 -1.49 -9.29 6.99
CA GLY A 131 -1.28 -8.89 8.38
C GLY A 131 0.14 -8.36 8.63
N PRO A 132 0.36 -7.68 9.76
CA PRO A 132 1.68 -7.27 10.20
C PRO A 132 2.61 -8.47 10.34
N HIS A 133 3.92 -8.24 10.31
CA HIS A 133 4.87 -9.28 10.68
C HIS A 133 4.52 -9.89 12.05
N PRO A 134 4.60 -11.22 12.21
CA PRO A 134 4.40 -11.83 13.51
C PRO A 134 5.43 -11.27 14.50
N PRO A 135 5.11 -11.22 15.80
CA PRO A 135 6.08 -10.86 16.82
C PRO A 135 7.33 -11.74 16.67
N ALA A 136 8.51 -11.14 16.86
CA ALA A 136 9.77 -11.89 16.83
C ALA A 136 9.68 -13.03 17.86
N LYS A 137 9.96 -14.26 17.43
CA LYS A 137 10.09 -15.38 18.36
C LYS A 137 11.39 -15.19 19.13
N GLU A 138 11.35 -15.37 20.43
CA GLU A 138 12.48 -15.17 21.37
C GLU A 138 13.70 -16.05 21.02
N ASN A 139 13.54 -17.08 20.18
CA ASN A 139 14.58 -18.04 19.80
C ASN A 139 15.45 -17.68 18.57
N ASP A 140 15.25 -16.53 17.91
CA ASP A 140 16.12 -16.11 16.80
C ASP A 140 17.43 -15.43 17.27
N GLN A 141 17.73 -15.46 18.58
CA GLN A 141 19.01 -15.05 19.16
C GLN A 141 19.81 -16.29 19.61
N VAL A 142 20.46 -16.98 18.66
CA VAL A 142 21.58 -17.90 18.93
C VAL A 142 22.63 -17.71 17.86
#